data_AF-V7HZG1-F1
#
_entry.id   AF-V7HZG1-F1
#
_cell.length_a   1.000
_cell.length_b   1.000
_cell.length_c   1.000
_cell.angle_alpha   90.00
_cell.angle_beta   90.00
_cell.angle_gamma   90.00
#
_symmetry.space_group_name_H-M   'P 1'
#
loop_
_entity.id
_entity.type
_entity.pdbx_description
1 polymer ?
#
loop_
_entity_poly.entity_id
_entity_poly.type
_entity_poly.pdbx_seq_one_letter_code
_entity_poly.pdbx_strand_id
1 'polypeptide(L)'
;MGILLKSCNAYKSKGFKVTVIFEYLLSLIFSNRSMYMNILTKNYCPGFSKDTAYRFLNSASINWQKFTTILAEQVTNQSLIDLTDAARDNVFIIDDTLYERNRSKKVELLSKVYDHARNRYCKGFRLLTLGWSDGNTFVPVSGSLLASENKKHQYQESTPDLDKRSLAFKRRQQAQRKATEVMMELIDLALTSGLKA
;
A
#
# COMPACT_ATOMS: atom_id res chain seq x y z
N MET A 1 6.65 9.68 13.40
CA MET A 1 6.37 9.66 11.95
C MET A 1 7.61 9.79 11.03
N GLY A 2 8.40 10.87 11.13
CA GLY A 2 9.55 11.07 10.22
C GLY A 2 10.63 9.97 10.25
N ILE A 3 10.93 9.42 11.44
CA ILE A 3 11.88 8.31 11.62
C ILE A 3 11.38 7.05 10.89
N LEU A 4 10.09 6.75 11.00
CA LEU A 4 9.44 5.61 10.35
C LEU A 4 9.47 5.72 8.82
N LEU A 5 9.15 6.90 8.28
CA LEU A 5 9.26 7.15 6.84
C LEU A 5 10.70 6.94 6.36
N LYS A 6 11.69 7.44 7.11
CA LYS A 6 13.12 7.28 6.79
C LYS A 6 13.54 5.80 6.78
N SER A 7 13.11 4.99 7.75
CA SER A 7 13.42 3.54 7.82
C SER A 7 12.80 2.73 6.67
N CYS A 8 11.84 3.32 5.96
CA CYS A 8 11.16 2.78 4.79
C CYS A 8 11.62 3.44 3.48
N ASN A 9 12.81 4.04 3.47
CA ASN A 9 13.44 4.66 2.31
C ASN A 9 12.69 5.87 1.72
N ALA A 10 11.82 6.51 2.51
CA ALA A 10 11.25 7.80 2.16
C ALA A 10 12.23 8.93 2.50
N TYR A 11 13.18 9.13 1.59
CA TYR A 11 14.16 10.20 1.65
C TYR A 11 13.72 11.41 0.83
N LYS A 12 14.18 12.58 1.25
CA LYS A 12 13.98 13.81 0.50
C LYS A 12 14.79 13.75 -0.79
N SER A 13 14.15 14.00 -1.93
CA SER A 13 14.83 14.19 -3.20
C SER A 13 15.19 15.67 -3.44
N LYS A 14 14.21 16.59 -3.39
CA LYS A 14 14.42 18.04 -3.59
C LYS A 14 13.41 18.89 -2.81
N GLY A 15 13.81 20.10 -2.41
CA GLY A 15 12.92 21.15 -1.92
C GLY A 15 12.36 20.94 -0.51
N PHE A 16 11.39 20.05 -0.35
CA PHE A 16 10.53 19.95 0.83
C PHE A 16 10.85 18.74 1.71
N LYS A 17 10.53 18.84 3.02
CA LYS A 17 10.66 17.71 3.96
C LYS A 17 9.61 16.64 3.63
N VAL A 18 10.00 15.37 3.70
CA VAL A 18 9.13 14.22 3.41
C VAL A 18 7.89 14.20 4.31
N THR A 19 8.07 14.50 5.60
CA THR A 19 6.97 14.55 6.57
C THR A 19 5.89 15.56 6.19
N VAL A 20 6.29 16.75 5.73
CA VAL A 20 5.36 17.81 5.30
C VAL A 20 4.52 17.35 4.10
N ILE A 21 5.13 16.64 3.15
CA ILE A 21 4.39 16.10 2.00
C ILE A 21 3.44 15.00 2.44
N PHE A 22 3.91 14.08 3.29
CA PHE A 22 3.11 12.96 3.79
C PHE A 22 1.91 13.43 4.64
N GLU A 23 2.14 14.31 5.61
CA GLU A 23 1.10 14.87 6.48
C GLU A 23 0.05 15.63 5.69
N TYR A 24 0.47 16.39 4.68
CA TYR A 24 -0.47 17.03 3.76
C TYR A 24 -1.32 16.00 3.03
N LEU A 25 -0.71 14.97 2.41
CA LEU A 25 -1.46 13.93 1.71
C LEU A 25 -2.41 13.17 2.63
N LEU A 26 -2.00 12.90 3.86
CA LEU A 26 -2.84 12.24 4.87
C LEU A 26 -4.03 13.14 5.26
N SER A 27 -3.80 14.45 5.44
CA SER A 27 -4.86 15.41 5.76
C SER A 27 -5.94 15.52 4.68
N LEU A 28 -5.60 15.25 3.40
CA LEU A 28 -6.59 15.23 2.32
C LEU A 28 -7.66 14.16 2.52
N ILE A 29 -7.28 13.00 3.07
CA ILE A 29 -8.19 11.90 3.37
C ILE A 29 -9.18 12.33 4.46
N PHE A 30 -8.67 12.90 5.56
CA PHE A 30 -9.51 13.31 6.69
C PHE A 30 -10.36 14.56 6.42
N SER A 31 -9.88 15.45 5.55
CA SER A 31 -10.65 16.62 5.12
C SER A 31 -11.65 16.31 3.99
N ASN A 32 -11.62 15.09 3.44
CA ASN A 32 -12.41 14.67 2.29
C ASN A 32 -12.29 15.65 1.10
N ARG A 33 -11.06 16.13 0.85
CA ARG A 33 -10.75 17.08 -0.23
C ARG A 33 -9.64 16.55 -1.11
N SER A 34 -9.72 16.86 -2.40
CA SER A 34 -8.62 16.60 -3.32
C SER A 34 -7.61 17.75 -3.29
N MET A 35 -6.34 17.43 -3.59
CA MET A 35 -5.31 18.46 -3.77
C MET A 35 -5.72 19.49 -4.84
N TYR A 36 -6.38 19.03 -5.90
CA TYR A 36 -6.89 19.91 -6.95
C TYR A 36 -7.87 20.95 -6.39
N MET A 37 -8.84 20.52 -5.57
CA MET A 37 -9.81 21.44 -4.95
C MET A 37 -9.12 22.41 -4.00
N ASN A 38 -8.13 21.98 -3.22
CA ASN A 38 -7.38 22.86 -2.33
C ASN A 38 -6.59 23.93 -3.11
N ILE A 39 -5.95 23.55 -4.22
CA ILE A 39 -5.24 24.50 -5.09
C ILE A 39 -6.22 25.51 -5.72
N LEU A 40 -7.35 25.03 -6.27
CA LEU A 40 -8.35 25.89 -6.89
C LEU A 40 -8.98 26.89 -5.91
N THR A 41 -9.37 26.40 -4.73
CA THR A 41 -10.07 27.21 -3.72
C THR A 41 -9.12 28.03 -2.84
N LYS A 42 -7.81 27.95 -3.09
CA LYS A 42 -6.74 28.53 -2.26
C LYS A 42 -6.88 28.18 -0.77
N ASN A 43 -7.46 27.01 -0.49
CA ASN A 43 -7.68 26.54 0.87
C ASN A 43 -6.58 25.54 1.24
N TYR A 44 -5.91 25.78 2.37
CA TYR A 44 -4.86 24.92 2.89
C TYR A 44 -3.80 24.55 1.83
N CYS A 45 -3.23 25.57 1.17
CA CYS A 45 -2.20 25.36 0.15
C CYS A 45 -0.86 25.02 0.81
N PRO A 46 -0.27 23.84 0.52
CA PRO A 46 1.05 23.53 1.03
C PRO A 46 2.08 24.43 0.34
N GLY A 47 3.24 24.64 0.97
CA GLY A 47 4.33 25.41 0.36
C GLY A 47 4.93 24.78 -0.91
N PHE A 48 4.45 23.61 -1.34
CA PHE A 48 4.93 22.88 -2.51
C PHE A 48 3.86 22.72 -3.59
N SER A 49 4.28 22.59 -4.85
CA SER A 49 3.39 22.31 -5.98
C SER A 49 3.02 20.83 -6.09
N LYS A 50 1.95 20.53 -6.85
CA LYS A 50 1.47 19.16 -7.12
C LYS A 50 2.55 18.18 -7.58
N ASP A 51 3.52 18.65 -8.36
CA ASP A 51 4.61 17.82 -8.89
C ASP A 51 5.52 17.27 -7.78
N THR A 52 5.58 17.96 -6.64
CA THR A 52 6.30 17.46 -5.46
C THR A 52 5.56 16.29 -4.82
N ALA A 53 4.23 16.35 -4.70
CA ALA A 53 3.43 15.22 -4.23
C ALA A 53 3.47 14.03 -5.20
N TYR A 54 3.38 14.27 -6.50
CA TYR A 54 3.46 13.18 -7.49
C TYR A 54 4.82 12.49 -7.48
N ARG A 55 5.93 13.24 -7.40
CA ARG A 55 7.27 12.64 -7.26
C ARG A 55 7.40 11.82 -5.98
N PHE A 56 6.77 12.26 -4.89
CA PHE A 56 6.75 11.51 -3.63
C PHE A 56 5.96 10.21 -3.75
N LEU A 57 4.71 10.27 -4.27
CA LEU A 57 3.85 9.10 -4.46
C LEU A 57 4.44 8.08 -5.46
N ASN A 58 5.07 8.58 -6.52
CA ASN A 58 5.66 7.74 -7.58
C ASN A 58 7.10 7.33 -7.29
N SER A 59 7.62 7.55 -6.08
CA SER A 59 9.00 7.20 -5.77
C SER A 59 9.21 5.69 -5.79
N ALA A 60 10.10 5.24 -6.67
CA ALA A 60 10.51 3.84 -6.80
C ALA A 60 11.29 3.30 -5.59
N SER A 61 11.76 4.19 -4.70
CA SER A 61 12.57 3.83 -3.54
C SER A 61 11.74 3.59 -2.27
N ILE A 62 10.53 4.15 -2.17
CA ILE A 62 9.76 4.09 -0.93
C ILE A 62 9.15 2.70 -0.76
N ASN A 63 9.42 2.08 0.39
CA ASN A 63 8.86 0.78 0.72
C ASN A 63 7.54 0.94 1.47
N TRP A 64 6.45 1.19 0.74
CA TRP A 64 5.12 1.38 1.32
C TRP A 64 4.62 0.16 2.10
N GLN A 65 4.89 -1.05 1.61
CA GLN A 65 4.48 -2.27 2.31
C GLN A 65 5.20 -2.42 3.66
N LYS A 66 6.52 -2.16 3.72
CA LYS A 66 7.26 -2.13 4.99
C LYS A 66 6.73 -1.02 5.91
N PHE A 67 6.43 0.14 5.33
CA PHE A 67 5.91 1.29 6.08
C PHE A 67 4.61 0.97 6.80
N THR A 68 3.62 0.40 6.11
CA THR A 68 2.34 0.03 6.74
C THR A 68 2.53 -1.10 7.76
N THR A 69 3.38 -2.08 7.47
CA THR A 69 3.65 -3.18 8.41
C THR A 69 4.23 -2.67 9.73
N ILE A 70 5.28 -1.83 9.68
CA ILE A 70 5.89 -1.29 10.90
C ILE A 70 4.92 -0.32 11.60
N LEU A 71 4.12 0.44 10.86
CA LEU A 71 3.10 1.28 11.48
C LEU A 71 2.08 0.44 12.25
N ALA A 72 1.61 -0.66 11.66
CA ALA A 72 0.70 -1.59 12.31
C ALA A 72 1.33 -2.23 13.55
N GLU A 73 2.58 -2.67 13.45
CA GLU A 73 3.35 -3.17 14.59
C GLU A 73 3.41 -2.16 15.74
N GLN A 74 3.75 -0.89 15.45
CA GLN A 74 3.82 0.14 16.47
C GLN A 74 2.47 0.40 17.12
N VAL A 75 1.39 0.50 16.33
CA VAL A 75 0.04 0.70 16.86
C VAL A 75 -0.39 -0.49 17.73
N THR A 76 -0.17 -1.71 17.26
CA THR A 76 -0.54 -2.92 17.99
C THR A 76 0.26 -3.04 19.29
N ASN A 77 1.60 -3.04 19.21
CA ASN A 77 2.46 -3.33 20.34
C ASN A 77 2.53 -2.19 21.37
N GLN A 78 2.38 -0.93 20.95
CA GLN A 78 2.51 0.22 21.86
C GLN A 78 1.17 0.80 22.32
N SER A 79 0.04 0.38 21.74
CA SER A 79 -1.25 0.99 22.07
C SER A 79 -2.38 0.00 22.27
N LEU A 80 -2.34 -1.19 21.67
CA LEU A 80 -3.45 -2.15 21.77
C LEU A 80 -3.16 -3.29 22.74
N ILE A 81 -1.97 -3.89 22.70
CA ILE A 81 -1.66 -5.08 23.53
C ILE A 81 -1.88 -4.81 25.02
N ASP A 82 -1.44 -3.66 25.52
CA ASP A 82 -1.60 -3.29 26.94
C ASP A 82 -3.06 -3.05 27.36
N LEU A 83 -3.97 -2.92 26.39
CA LEU A 83 -5.42 -2.75 26.61
C LEU A 83 -6.19 -4.06 26.48
N THR A 84 -5.50 -5.18 26.23
CA THR A 84 -6.10 -6.49 25.96
C THR A 84 -5.67 -7.53 26.98
N ASP A 85 -6.52 -8.53 27.22
CA ASP A 85 -6.17 -9.65 28.10
C ASP A 85 -5.10 -10.53 27.45
N ALA A 86 -4.08 -10.91 28.22
CA ALA A 86 -2.99 -11.78 27.77
C ALA A 86 -3.47 -13.19 27.36
N ALA A 87 -4.67 -13.61 27.78
CA ALA A 87 -5.28 -14.86 27.38
C ALA A 87 -5.96 -14.81 25.99
N ARG A 88 -5.98 -13.66 25.31
CA ARG A 88 -6.55 -13.55 23.96
C ARG A 88 -5.62 -14.12 22.89
N ASP A 89 -6.21 -14.88 21.99
CA ASP A 89 -5.56 -15.33 20.77
C ASP A 89 -5.59 -14.21 19.74
N ASN A 90 -4.40 -13.80 19.30
CA ASN A 90 -4.24 -12.85 18.20
C ASN A 90 -4.20 -13.63 16.89
N VAL A 91 -4.68 -13.02 15.80
CA VAL A 91 -4.74 -13.69 14.50
C VAL A 91 -4.30 -12.78 13.36
N PHE A 92 -3.70 -13.39 12.34
CA PHE A 92 -3.57 -12.78 11.03
C PHE A 92 -4.75 -13.17 10.16
N ILE A 93 -5.40 -12.17 9.56
CA ILE A 93 -6.53 -12.34 8.65
C ILE A 93 -6.07 -11.95 7.25
N ILE A 94 -6.31 -12.85 6.31
CA ILE A 94 -6.00 -12.63 4.89
C ILE A 94 -7.27 -12.76 4.10
N ASP A 95 -7.51 -11.77 3.26
CA ASP A 95 -8.63 -11.73 2.34
C ASP A 95 -8.18 -11.12 1.02
N ASP A 96 -8.79 -11.55 -0.08
CA ASP A 96 -8.57 -10.96 -1.39
C ASP A 96 -9.84 -10.33 -1.93
N THR A 97 -9.73 -9.05 -2.28
CA THR A 97 -10.85 -8.29 -2.83
C THR A 97 -10.55 -7.81 -4.24
N LEU A 98 -11.59 -7.66 -5.06
CA LEU A 98 -11.42 -7.17 -6.41
C LEU A 98 -11.21 -5.65 -6.41
N TYR A 99 -10.05 -5.20 -6.91
CA TYR A 99 -9.77 -3.79 -7.11
C TYR A 99 -10.04 -3.38 -8.56
N GLU A 100 -11.28 -2.94 -8.81
CA GLU A 100 -11.74 -2.56 -10.14
C GLU A 100 -11.12 -1.26 -10.67
N ARG A 101 -10.67 -1.30 -11.92
CA ARG A 101 -10.11 -0.19 -12.70
C ARG A 101 -10.69 -0.16 -14.12
N ASN A 102 -11.98 -0.48 -14.26
CA ASN A 102 -12.67 -0.61 -15.56
C ASN A 102 -12.51 0.57 -16.52
N ARG A 103 -12.47 1.80 -16.00
CA ARG A 103 -12.31 3.04 -16.79
C ARG A 103 -10.84 3.40 -17.08
N SER A 104 -9.89 2.60 -16.58
CA SER A 104 -8.47 2.85 -16.76
C SER A 104 -7.97 2.29 -18.09
N LYS A 105 -7.06 3.03 -18.72
CA LYS A 105 -6.37 2.60 -19.95
C LYS A 105 -4.86 2.49 -19.77
N LYS A 106 -4.25 3.42 -19.04
CA LYS A 106 -2.79 3.53 -18.84
C LYS A 106 -2.43 3.28 -17.38
N VAL A 107 -2.68 2.07 -16.90
CA VAL A 107 -2.29 1.63 -15.55
C VAL A 107 -1.36 0.44 -15.73
N GLU A 108 -0.18 0.54 -15.15
CA GLU A 108 0.85 -0.51 -15.21
C GLU A 108 0.31 -1.84 -14.68
N LEU A 109 0.62 -2.95 -15.36
CA LEU A 109 0.16 -4.30 -15.02
C LEU A 109 -1.38 -4.48 -14.94
N LEU A 110 -2.15 -3.53 -15.48
CA LEU A 110 -3.61 -3.61 -15.48
C LEU A 110 -4.05 -4.92 -16.13
N SER A 111 -4.83 -5.71 -15.40
CA SER A 111 -5.15 -7.08 -15.80
C SER A 111 -6.65 -7.30 -15.99
N LYS A 112 -7.00 -8.33 -16.77
CA LYS A 112 -8.34 -8.89 -16.84
C LYS A 112 -8.52 -9.84 -15.66
N VAL A 113 -9.44 -9.51 -14.76
CA VAL A 113 -9.73 -10.29 -13.55
C VAL A 113 -11.19 -10.72 -13.57
N TYR A 114 -11.46 -11.94 -13.13
CA TYR A 114 -12.83 -12.43 -12.99
C TYR A 114 -13.38 -12.05 -11.61
N ASP A 115 -14.52 -11.37 -11.62
CA ASP A 115 -15.31 -11.05 -10.43
C ASP A 115 -16.23 -12.23 -10.13
N HIS A 116 -15.88 -13.02 -9.11
CA HIS A 116 -16.70 -14.17 -8.68
C HIS A 116 -18.02 -13.74 -8.05
N ALA A 117 -18.09 -12.56 -7.43
CA ALA A 117 -19.31 -12.07 -6.80
C ALA A 117 -20.35 -11.64 -7.85
N ARG A 118 -19.89 -11.01 -8.93
CA ARG A 118 -20.77 -10.52 -10.01
C ARG A 118 -20.75 -11.38 -11.27
N ASN A 119 -20.03 -12.49 -11.26
CA ASN A 119 -19.86 -13.42 -12.38
C ASN A 119 -19.50 -12.74 -13.71
N ARG A 120 -18.53 -11.82 -13.68
CA ARG A 120 -18.11 -11.05 -14.87
C ARG A 120 -16.63 -10.78 -14.90
N TYR A 121 -16.08 -10.54 -16.09
CA TYR A 121 -14.72 -10.02 -16.22
C TYR A 121 -14.68 -8.50 -16.07
N CYS A 122 -13.65 -8.01 -15.40
CA CYS A 122 -13.37 -6.59 -15.22
C CYS A 122 -11.88 -6.32 -15.46
N LYS A 123 -11.54 -5.04 -15.66
CA LYS A 123 -10.15 -4.59 -15.63
C LYS A 123 -9.81 -4.22 -14.21
N GLY A 124 -8.70 -4.70 -13.67
CA GLY A 124 -8.33 -4.45 -12.29
C GLY A 124 -7.19 -5.32 -11.79
N PHE A 125 -7.20 -5.53 -10.49
CA PHE A 125 -6.23 -6.33 -9.74
C PHE A 125 -6.98 -7.13 -8.66
N ARG A 126 -6.38 -8.22 -8.18
CA ARG A 126 -6.78 -8.80 -6.89
C ARG A 126 -5.99 -8.10 -5.80
N LEU A 127 -6.67 -7.35 -4.94
CA LEU A 127 -6.07 -6.71 -3.78
C LEU A 127 -6.04 -7.73 -2.64
N LEU A 128 -4.86 -8.31 -2.40
CA LEU A 128 -4.60 -9.18 -1.26
C LEU A 128 -4.26 -8.30 -0.05
N THR A 129 -5.01 -8.43 1.03
CA THR A 129 -4.80 -7.68 2.27
C THR A 129 -4.47 -8.60 3.43
N LEU A 130 -3.51 -8.17 4.24
CA LEU A 130 -3.18 -8.77 5.54
C LEU A 130 -3.61 -7.80 6.64
N GLY A 131 -4.38 -8.31 7.60
CA GLY A 131 -4.73 -7.61 8.83
C GLY A 131 -4.35 -8.41 10.07
N TRP A 132 -4.22 -7.72 11.18
CA TRP A 132 -4.03 -8.29 12.51
C TRP A 132 -5.28 -8.02 13.34
N SER A 133 -5.67 -8.97 14.19
CA SER A 133 -6.83 -8.84 15.06
C SER A 133 -6.61 -9.54 16.39
N ASP A 134 -7.11 -8.95 17.48
CA ASP A 134 -7.24 -9.55 18.81
C ASP A 134 -8.65 -10.12 19.07
N GLY A 135 -9.46 -10.23 18.01
CA GLY A 135 -10.87 -10.64 18.06
C GLY A 135 -11.86 -9.49 18.29
N ASN A 136 -11.41 -8.30 18.71
CA ASN A 136 -12.28 -7.14 18.92
C ASN A 136 -11.89 -5.93 18.07
N THR A 137 -10.60 -5.80 17.77
CA THR A 137 -9.98 -4.71 17.02
C THR A 137 -9.38 -5.28 15.75
N PHE A 138 -9.48 -4.54 14.64
CA PHE A 138 -8.82 -4.90 13.40
C PHE A 138 -7.81 -3.83 12.99
N VAL A 139 -6.57 -4.24 12.77
CA VAL A 139 -5.48 -3.36 12.31
C VAL A 139 -5.03 -3.80 10.92
N PRO A 140 -5.17 -2.95 9.89
CA PRO A 140 -4.60 -3.21 8.58
C PRO A 140 -3.07 -3.24 8.67
N VAL A 141 -2.44 -4.36 8.27
CA VAL A 141 -0.98 -4.52 8.35
C VAL A 141 -0.34 -4.14 7.02
N SER A 142 -0.73 -4.80 5.94
CA SER A 142 -0.17 -4.56 4.61
C SER A 142 -1.01 -5.19 3.51
N GLY A 143 -0.58 -5.06 2.26
CA GLY A 143 -1.23 -5.72 1.14
C GLY A 143 -0.41 -5.67 -0.14
N SER A 144 -0.95 -6.29 -1.17
CA SER A 144 -0.40 -6.29 -2.52
C SER A 144 -1.51 -6.28 -3.57
N LEU A 145 -1.32 -5.50 -4.63
CA LEU A 145 -2.14 -5.57 -5.82
C LEU A 145 -1.56 -6.63 -6.75
N LEU A 146 -2.29 -7.73 -6.91
CA LEU A 146 -1.90 -8.83 -7.77
C LEU A 146 -2.49 -8.64 -9.17
N ALA A 147 -1.59 -8.62 -10.14
CA ALA A 147 -1.87 -8.67 -11.56
C ALA A 147 -1.98 -10.14 -12.03
N SER A 148 -2.51 -10.35 -13.23
CA SER A 148 -2.56 -11.70 -13.79
C SER A 148 -1.15 -12.19 -14.14
N GLU A 149 -0.80 -13.40 -13.68
CA GLU A 149 0.42 -14.12 -14.13
C GLU A 149 0.44 -14.35 -15.64
N ASN A 150 -0.74 -14.52 -16.24
CA ASN A 150 -0.86 -14.75 -17.67
C ASN A 150 -0.76 -13.42 -18.42
N LYS A 151 0.35 -13.23 -19.13
CA LYS A 151 0.59 -12.02 -19.95
C LYS A 151 -0.53 -11.73 -20.95
N LYS A 152 -1.25 -12.75 -21.47
CA LYS A 152 -2.39 -12.55 -22.37
C LYS A 152 -3.56 -11.80 -21.70
N HIS A 153 -3.62 -11.82 -20.37
CA HIS A 153 -4.63 -11.14 -19.57
C HIS A 153 -4.13 -9.80 -19.02
N GLN A 154 -2.88 -9.41 -19.28
CA GLN A 154 -2.38 -8.08 -18.96
C GLN A 154 -2.65 -7.13 -20.13
N TYR A 155 -3.36 -6.04 -19.85
CA TYR A 155 -3.62 -4.97 -20.81
C TYR A 155 -2.46 -4.00 -20.97
N GLN A 156 -1.57 -3.94 -19.96
CA GLN A 156 -0.41 -3.07 -19.92
C GLN A 156 0.75 -3.80 -19.27
N GLU A 157 1.93 -3.63 -19.83
CA GLU A 157 3.15 -4.21 -19.29
C GLU A 157 3.68 -3.39 -18.11
N SER A 158 4.65 -3.96 -17.38
CA SER A 158 5.47 -3.18 -16.47
C SER A 158 6.37 -2.23 -17.25
N THR A 159 6.70 -1.10 -16.63
CA THR A 159 7.65 -0.11 -17.15
C THR A 159 8.98 -0.81 -17.49
N PRO A 160 9.47 -0.69 -18.73
CA PRO A 160 10.77 -1.25 -19.11
C PRO A 160 11.89 -0.54 -18.34
N ASP A 161 13.06 -1.20 -18.27
CA ASP A 161 14.32 -0.62 -17.78
C ASP A 161 14.40 -0.23 -16.29
N LEU A 162 13.61 -0.86 -15.43
CA LEU A 162 13.78 -0.75 -13.97
C LEU A 162 14.99 -1.57 -13.48
N ASP A 163 15.85 -0.96 -12.66
CA ASP A 163 16.93 -1.68 -11.97
C ASP A 163 16.34 -2.84 -11.17
N LYS A 164 16.79 -4.08 -11.45
CA LYS A 164 16.31 -5.31 -10.81
C LYS A 164 16.53 -5.33 -9.30
N ARG A 165 17.47 -4.53 -8.79
CA ARG A 165 17.76 -4.38 -7.35
C ARG A 165 16.78 -3.43 -6.66
N SER A 166 16.07 -2.60 -7.43
CA SER A 166 15.15 -1.59 -6.90
C SER A 166 13.92 -2.22 -6.23
N LEU A 167 13.36 -1.51 -5.25
CA LEU A 167 12.10 -1.91 -4.61
C LEU A 167 10.95 -1.91 -5.60
N ALA A 168 10.88 -0.91 -6.49
CA ALA A 168 9.90 -0.86 -7.57
C ALA A 168 9.87 -2.13 -8.44
N PHE A 169 11.04 -2.65 -8.83
CA PHE A 169 11.13 -3.89 -9.59
C PHE A 169 10.63 -5.09 -8.77
N LYS A 170 11.12 -5.25 -7.53
CA LYS A 170 10.71 -6.33 -6.63
C LYS A 170 9.19 -6.34 -6.41
N ARG A 171 8.55 -5.17 -6.27
CA ARG A 171 7.10 -5.05 -6.11
C ARG A 171 6.33 -5.46 -7.36
N ARG A 172 6.83 -5.14 -8.55
CA ARG A 172 6.22 -5.58 -9.83
C ARG A 172 6.37 -7.09 -10.04
N GLN A 173 7.48 -7.66 -9.59
CA GLN A 173 7.66 -9.11 -9.58
C GLN A 173 6.68 -9.76 -8.60
N GLN A 174 6.60 -9.28 -7.35
CA GLN A 174 5.66 -9.76 -6.34
C GLN A 174 4.20 -9.68 -6.84
N ALA A 175 3.80 -8.58 -7.48
CA ALA A 175 2.46 -8.38 -8.03
C ALA A 175 2.08 -9.41 -9.11
N GLN A 176 3.04 -10.09 -9.73
CA GLN A 176 2.80 -11.08 -10.79
C GLN A 176 3.01 -12.52 -10.29
N ARG A 177 3.07 -12.75 -8.97
CA ARG A 177 3.16 -14.08 -8.37
C ARG A 177 1.82 -14.57 -7.87
N LYS A 178 1.75 -15.87 -7.57
CA LYS A 178 0.57 -16.51 -6.98
C LYS A 178 0.22 -15.86 -5.66
N ALA A 179 -1.08 -15.65 -5.43
CA ALA A 179 -1.58 -15.07 -4.20
C ALA A 179 -1.12 -15.83 -2.95
N THR A 180 -1.02 -17.16 -3.02
CA THR A 180 -0.55 -18.01 -1.91
C THR A 180 0.92 -17.75 -1.55
N GLU A 181 1.77 -17.49 -2.54
CA GLU A 181 3.19 -17.17 -2.31
C GLU A 181 3.33 -15.77 -1.71
N VAL A 182 2.60 -14.80 -2.27
CA VAL A 182 2.63 -13.41 -1.77
C VAL A 182 2.05 -13.34 -0.35
N MET A 183 1.01 -14.12 -0.06
CA MET A 183 0.45 -14.28 1.28
C MET A 183 1.53 -14.66 2.30
N MET A 184 2.35 -15.68 2.00
CA MET A 184 3.43 -16.10 2.90
C MET A 184 4.44 -14.97 3.10
N GLU A 185 4.81 -14.25 2.03
CA GLU A 185 5.72 -13.10 2.15
C GLU A 185 5.15 -11.97 3.03
N LEU A 186 3.84 -11.71 2.98
CA LEU A 186 3.19 -10.70 3.82
C LEU A 186 3.21 -11.13 5.30
N ILE A 187 2.92 -12.40 5.58
CA ILE A 187 2.96 -12.97 6.94
C ILE A 187 4.40 -12.91 7.49
N ASP A 188 5.38 -13.37 6.72
CA ASP A 188 6.79 -13.36 7.11
C ASP A 188 7.27 -11.93 7.41
N LEU A 189 6.86 -10.95 6.61
CA LEU A 189 7.18 -9.55 6.84
C LEU A 189 6.54 -9.02 8.14
N ALA A 190 5.29 -9.40 8.43
CA ALA A 190 4.61 -9.03 9.65
C ALA A 190 5.29 -9.64 10.89
N LEU A 191 5.57 -10.93 10.88
CA LEU A 191 6.29 -11.62 11.96
C LEU A 191 7.68 -11.01 12.18
N THR A 192 8.44 -10.79 11.10
CA THR A 192 9.78 -10.18 11.18
C THR A 192 9.75 -8.75 11.70
N SER A 193 8.63 -8.03 11.53
CA SER A 193 8.48 -6.68 12.07
C SER A 193 8.28 -6.65 13.58
N GLY A 194 7.83 -7.76 14.19
CA GLY A 194 7.53 -7.86 15.62
C GLY A 194 6.04 -8.06 15.95
N LEU A 195 5.17 -8.18 14.94
CA LEU A 195 3.78 -8.56 15.17
C LEU A 195 3.69 -10.05 15.57
N LYS A 196 2.79 -10.34 16.49
CA LYS A 196 2.50 -11.69 16.95
C LYS A 196 1.02 -11.98 16.70
N ALA A 197 0.75 -13.12 16.08
CA ALA A 197 -0.55 -13.71 15.91
C ALA A 197 -0.43 -15.15 16.43
#